data_AF-C7CFT4-F1
#
_entry.id   AF-C7CFT4-F1
#
_cell.length_a   1.000
_cell.length_b   1.000
_cell.length_c   1.000
_cell.angle_alpha   90.00
_cell.angle_beta   90.00
_cell.angle_gamma   90.00
#
_symmetry.space_group_name_H-M   'P 1'
#
loop_
_entity.id
_entity.type
_entity.pdbx_description
1 polymer ?
#
loop_
_entity_poly.entity_id
_entity_poly.type
_entity_poly.pdbx_seq_one_letter_code
_entity_poly.pdbx_strand_id
1 'polypeptide(L)'
;MWTWTALDADSKFILAYLVGGRDAEYADAFMADLAGRLTSRVQLTTDGHKAYLEAVEGAFGANIDYAMLVKIYGASPTGATGRYSPAVCTGIKKTTIEGKPDEDHVSTSYVERQNLTMRMQMKRFTRLSNAFSKKFENHAHMVALYTVWDNFVKLHKKHRMSPAMAAGVSDRLWSVEDIASLVEAASPVAGKRGPYKKKTAA
;
A
#
# COMPACT_ATOMS: atom_id res chain seq x y z
N MET A 1 -0.86 -10.23 9.56
CA MET A 1 -0.37 -8.88 9.20
C MET A 1 -0.77 -8.60 7.78
N TRP A 2 -1.27 -7.40 7.54
CA TRP A 2 -1.74 -6.91 6.25
C TRP A 2 -1.12 -5.55 5.98
N THR A 3 -0.88 -5.27 4.70
CA THR A 3 -0.44 -3.95 4.23
C THR A 3 -1.59 -3.32 3.48
N TRP A 4 -2.08 -2.19 4.02
CA TRP A 4 -3.06 -1.34 3.36
C TRP A 4 -2.31 -0.34 2.47
N THR A 5 -2.87 0.02 1.32
CA THR A 5 -2.21 0.93 0.37
C THR A 5 -3.24 1.71 -0.43
N ALA A 6 -3.06 3.03 -0.48
CA ALA A 6 -3.86 3.94 -1.28
C ALA A 6 -2.94 4.52 -2.36
N LEU A 7 -3.38 4.45 -3.60
CA LEU A 7 -2.59 4.80 -4.78
C LEU A 7 -3.37 5.80 -5.61
N ASP A 8 -2.73 6.91 -5.98
CA ASP A 8 -3.27 7.79 -7.00
C ASP A 8 -3.21 7.12 -8.37
N ALA A 9 -4.33 7.08 -9.08
CA ALA A 9 -4.43 6.45 -10.38
C ALA A 9 -3.67 7.21 -11.46
N ASP A 10 -3.46 8.51 -11.34
CA ASP A 10 -2.83 9.29 -12.40
C ASP A 10 -1.32 9.30 -12.27
N SER A 11 -0.79 9.72 -11.13
CA SER A 11 0.65 9.82 -10.87
C SER A 11 1.31 8.50 -10.47
N LYS A 12 0.50 7.51 -10.03
CA LYS A 12 0.95 6.26 -9.38
C LYS A 12 1.63 6.49 -8.04
N PHE A 13 1.41 7.64 -7.41
CA PHE A 13 1.95 7.95 -6.10
C PHE A 13 1.20 7.19 -5.02
N ILE A 14 1.92 6.50 -4.14
CA ILE A 14 1.32 5.93 -2.93
C ILE A 14 1.04 7.09 -1.97
N LEU A 15 -0.24 7.40 -1.78
CA LEU A 15 -0.71 8.48 -0.92
C LEU A 15 -0.60 8.08 0.56
N ALA A 16 -1.02 6.86 0.89
CA ALA A 16 -1.02 6.34 2.25
C ALA A 16 -0.74 4.83 2.25
N TYR A 17 -0.16 4.33 3.34
CA TYR A 17 0.01 2.91 3.60
C TYR A 17 -0.10 2.62 5.10
N LEU A 18 -0.54 1.41 5.46
CA LEU A 18 -0.62 0.99 6.86
C LEU A 18 -0.14 -0.45 7.06
N VAL A 19 0.80 -0.57 8.00
CA VAL A 19 1.31 -1.72 8.74
C VAL A 19 0.36 -2.36 9.77
N GLY A 20 -0.47 -3.38 9.53
CA GLY A 20 -1.42 -3.73 10.59
C GLY A 20 -2.31 -4.97 10.51
N GLY A 21 -3.38 -4.91 11.31
CA GLY A 21 -4.53 -5.82 11.30
C GLY A 21 -5.39 -5.66 10.05
N ARG A 22 -6.47 -6.43 9.96
CA ARG A 22 -7.45 -6.40 8.85
C ARG A 22 -8.87 -6.34 9.39
N ASP A 23 -9.05 -5.47 10.38
CA ASP A 23 -10.30 -5.22 11.08
C ASP A 23 -10.70 -3.75 10.88
N ALA A 24 -11.84 -3.37 11.45
CA ALA A 24 -12.42 -2.04 11.30
C ALA A 24 -11.50 -0.94 11.84
N GLU A 25 -10.85 -1.14 13.00
CA GLU A 25 -9.97 -0.16 13.62
C GLU A 25 -8.82 0.26 12.69
N TYR A 26 -8.19 -0.72 12.02
CA TYR A 26 -7.16 -0.43 11.04
C TYR A 26 -7.71 0.20 9.75
N ALA A 27 -8.93 -0.15 9.33
CA ALA A 27 -9.57 0.48 8.18
C ALA A 27 -9.88 1.95 8.45
N ASP A 28 -10.42 2.27 9.64
CA ASP A 28 -10.72 3.62 10.09
C ASP A 28 -9.46 4.48 10.17
N ALA A 29 -8.42 3.97 10.84
CA ALA A 29 -7.14 4.66 10.94
C ALA A 29 -6.51 4.91 9.56
N PHE A 30 -6.61 3.95 8.65
CA PHE A 30 -6.08 4.07 7.29
C PHE A 30 -6.84 5.09 6.45
N MET A 31 -8.18 5.08 6.50
CA MET A 31 -9.01 6.03 5.76
C MET A 31 -8.90 7.44 6.33
N ALA A 32 -8.77 7.59 7.65
CA ALA A 32 -8.51 8.89 8.28
C ALA A 32 -7.15 9.49 7.85
N ASP A 33 -6.07 8.69 7.82
CA ASP A 33 -4.77 9.15 7.31
C ASP A 33 -4.85 9.52 5.82
N LEU A 34 -5.58 8.75 5.01
CA LEU A 34 -5.79 9.06 3.60
C LEU A 34 -6.55 10.38 3.43
N ALA A 35 -7.67 10.56 4.13
CA ALA A 35 -8.48 11.77 4.07
C ALA A 35 -7.67 13.01 4.48
N GLY A 36 -6.85 12.91 5.53
CA GLY A 36 -5.99 14.01 5.99
C GLY A 36 -4.91 14.44 5.00
N ARG A 37 -4.62 13.65 3.96
CA ARG A 37 -3.65 13.97 2.90
C ARG A 37 -4.28 14.58 1.65
N LEU A 38 -5.61 14.56 1.56
CA LEU A 38 -6.36 15.02 0.39
C LEU A 38 -6.98 16.39 0.68
N THR A 39 -6.82 17.32 -0.25
CA THR A 39 -7.33 18.70 -0.10
C THR A 39 -8.65 18.93 -0.83
N SER A 40 -9.02 18.03 -1.74
CA SER A 40 -10.22 18.13 -2.57
C SER A 40 -11.06 16.86 -2.47
N ARG A 41 -12.33 16.98 -2.87
CA ARG A 41 -13.18 15.82 -3.14
C ARG A 41 -12.53 14.96 -4.22
N VAL A 42 -12.52 13.64 -4.03
CA VAL A 42 -11.95 12.68 -4.97
C VAL A 42 -12.91 11.52 -5.22
N GLN A 43 -12.63 10.75 -6.27
CA GLN A 43 -13.22 9.44 -6.47
C GLN A 43 -12.34 8.35 -5.86
N LEU A 44 -12.92 7.48 -5.04
CA LEU A 44 -12.25 6.35 -4.41
C LEU A 44 -12.86 5.03 -4.88
N THR A 45 -12.00 4.05 -5.15
CA THR A 45 -12.42 2.67 -5.41
C THR A 45 -11.72 1.71 -4.45
N THR A 46 -12.50 0.87 -3.76
CA THR A 46 -11.96 -0.21 -2.91
C THR A 46 -12.39 -1.59 -3.42
N ASP A 47 -11.80 -2.64 -2.84
CA ASP A 47 -12.30 -4.00 -2.99
C ASP A 47 -13.56 -4.25 -2.13
N GLY A 48 -14.00 -5.51 -2.10
CA GLY A 48 -15.15 -6.03 -1.36
C GLY A 48 -15.05 -6.04 0.17
N HIS A 49 -14.02 -5.47 0.80
CA HIS A 49 -13.85 -5.55 2.24
C HIS A 49 -14.87 -4.66 2.97
N LYS A 50 -15.78 -5.30 3.71
CA LYS A 50 -16.87 -4.64 4.45
C LYS A 50 -16.45 -3.51 5.38
N ALA A 51 -15.25 -3.57 5.98
CA ALA A 51 -14.75 -2.53 6.88
C ALA A 51 -14.62 -1.16 6.19
N TYR A 52 -14.48 -1.12 4.86
CA TYR A 52 -14.41 0.15 4.14
C TYR A 52 -15.73 0.92 4.12
N LEU A 53 -16.88 0.26 4.32
CA LEU A 53 -18.18 0.95 4.27
C LEU A 53 -18.25 2.00 5.38
N GLU A 54 -17.97 1.61 6.62
CA GLU A 54 -17.98 2.51 7.78
C GLU A 54 -16.74 3.41 7.78
N ALA A 55 -15.55 2.88 7.45
CA ALA A 55 -14.31 3.65 7.49
C ALA A 55 -14.28 4.83 6.49
N VAL A 56 -14.82 4.62 5.28
CA VAL A 56 -14.88 5.69 4.27
C VAL A 56 -15.89 6.76 4.67
N GLU A 57 -17.07 6.37 5.14
CA GLU A 57 -18.07 7.31 5.66
C GLU A 57 -17.53 8.10 6.86
N GLY A 58 -16.87 7.43 7.81
CA GLY A 58 -16.29 8.08 8.98
C GLY A 58 -15.18 9.08 8.64
N ALA A 59 -14.35 8.80 7.63
CA ALA A 59 -13.23 9.65 7.26
C ALA A 59 -13.62 10.81 6.31
N PHE A 60 -14.53 10.58 5.37
CA PHE A 60 -14.85 11.52 4.30
C PHE A 60 -16.26 12.12 4.42
N GLY A 61 -17.15 11.51 5.21
CA GLY A 61 -18.58 11.81 5.21
C GLY A 61 -19.15 11.75 3.79
N ALA A 62 -19.97 12.73 3.43
CA ALA A 62 -20.50 12.86 2.09
C ALA A 62 -19.51 13.49 1.07
N ASN A 63 -18.28 13.84 1.49
CA ASN A 63 -17.30 14.55 0.65
C ASN A 63 -16.41 13.61 -0.19
N ILE A 64 -17.02 12.58 -0.78
CA ILE A 64 -16.32 11.59 -1.61
C ILE A 64 -17.25 10.97 -2.63
N ASP A 65 -16.69 10.56 -3.77
CA ASP A 65 -17.39 9.73 -4.74
C ASP A 65 -16.85 8.30 -4.62
N TYR A 66 -17.58 7.42 -3.95
CA TYR A 66 -17.08 6.11 -3.53
C TYR A 66 -17.80 4.97 -4.24
N ALA A 67 -17.00 4.06 -4.82
CA ALA A 67 -17.48 2.81 -5.37
C ALA A 67 -16.65 1.62 -4.86
N MET A 68 -17.28 0.46 -4.77
CA MET A 68 -16.60 -0.82 -4.57
C MET A 68 -16.56 -1.61 -5.87
N LEU A 69 -15.42 -2.24 -6.14
CA LEU A 69 -15.29 -3.24 -7.20
C LEU A 69 -14.93 -4.59 -6.59
N VAL A 70 -15.84 -5.55 -6.73
CA VAL A 70 -15.66 -6.93 -6.26
C VAL A 70 -15.39 -7.84 -7.44
N LYS A 71 -14.23 -8.50 -7.44
CA LYS A 71 -13.90 -9.53 -8.43
C LYS A 71 -14.53 -10.86 -8.03
N ILE A 72 -15.19 -11.49 -8.99
CA ILE A 72 -15.83 -12.80 -8.83
C ILE A 72 -14.85 -13.83 -9.40
N TYR A 73 -14.47 -14.81 -8.58
CA TYR A 73 -13.55 -15.88 -8.98
C TYR A 73 -14.29 -17.21 -9.02
N GLY A 74 -14.07 -17.97 -10.09
CA GLY A 74 -14.60 -19.32 -10.28
C GLY A 74 -13.51 -20.39 -10.30
N ALA A 75 -13.95 -21.66 -10.34
CA ALA A 75 -13.05 -22.80 -10.46
C ALA A 75 -12.32 -22.80 -11.83
N SER A 76 -11.08 -23.29 -11.84
CA SER A 76 -10.31 -23.44 -13.09
C SER A 76 -10.89 -24.59 -13.94
N PRO A 77 -11.16 -24.41 -15.24
CA PRO A 77 -11.90 -25.39 -16.06
C PRO A 77 -11.21 -26.75 -16.24
N THR A 78 -9.88 -26.87 -16.09
CA THR A 78 -9.16 -28.09 -16.49
C THR A 78 -7.91 -28.40 -15.64
N GLY A 79 -7.96 -29.53 -14.95
CA GLY A 79 -6.87 -30.53 -14.86
C GLY A 79 -5.58 -30.25 -14.09
N ALA A 80 -5.21 -29.01 -13.80
CA ALA A 80 -4.00 -28.70 -13.03
C ALA A 80 -4.37 -28.00 -11.71
N THR A 81 -4.94 -28.74 -10.77
CA THR A 81 -5.22 -28.28 -9.39
C THR A 81 -3.95 -28.37 -8.53
N GLY A 82 -2.88 -27.70 -8.95
CA GLY A 82 -1.76 -27.44 -8.06
C GLY A 82 -2.16 -26.45 -6.97
N ARG A 83 -1.51 -26.52 -5.79
CA ARG A 83 -1.72 -25.59 -4.66
C ARG A 83 -1.57 -24.09 -5.02
N TYR A 84 -0.96 -23.80 -6.17
CA TYR A 84 -0.66 -22.45 -6.65
C TYR A 84 -1.39 -22.07 -7.95
N SER A 85 -2.32 -22.88 -8.44
CA SER A 85 -3.08 -22.54 -9.64
C SER A 85 -4.03 -21.37 -9.35
N PRO A 86 -3.94 -20.27 -10.10
CA PRO A 86 -4.78 -19.10 -9.87
C PRO A 86 -6.25 -19.43 -10.19
N ALA A 87 -7.16 -18.92 -9.37
CA ALA A 87 -8.59 -18.96 -9.70
C ALA A 87 -8.87 -18.06 -10.92
N VAL A 88 -9.83 -18.46 -11.75
CA VAL A 88 -10.20 -17.69 -12.93
C VAL A 88 -11.14 -16.56 -12.49
N CYS A 89 -10.81 -15.32 -12.84
CA CYS A 89 -11.70 -14.18 -12.65
C CYS A 89 -12.85 -14.30 -13.66
N THR A 90 -14.05 -14.64 -13.20
CA THR A 90 -15.23 -14.89 -14.03
C THR A 90 -16.12 -13.67 -14.21
N GLY A 91 -15.89 -12.61 -13.43
CA GLY A 91 -16.62 -11.36 -13.57
C GLY A 91 -16.20 -10.30 -12.57
N ILE A 92 -16.79 -9.12 -12.69
CA ILE A 92 -16.64 -8.02 -11.76
C ILE A 92 -18.02 -7.48 -11.40
N LYS A 93 -18.20 -7.07 -10.15
CA LYS A 93 -19.37 -6.33 -9.67
C LYS A 93 -18.91 -4.97 -9.18
N LYS A 94 -19.35 -3.91 -9.86
CA LYS A 94 -19.18 -2.53 -9.42
C LYS A 94 -20.42 -2.12 -8.62
N THR A 95 -20.24 -1.37 -7.55
CA THR A 95 -21.35 -0.86 -6.73
C THR A 95 -21.00 0.54 -6.26
N THR A 96 -21.80 1.52 -6.67
CA THR A 96 -21.74 2.88 -6.11
C THR A 96 -22.24 2.83 -4.67
N ILE A 97 -21.46 3.40 -3.75
CA ILE A 97 -21.77 3.46 -2.33
C ILE A 97 -22.18 4.88 -1.94
N GLU A 98 -21.39 5.89 -2.32
CA GLU A 98 -21.61 7.29 -1.96
C GLU A 98 -21.29 8.22 -3.14
N GLY A 99 -22.01 9.35 -3.24
CA GLY A 99 -21.76 10.35 -4.27
C GLY A 99 -22.10 9.90 -5.70
N LYS A 100 -21.33 10.38 -6.67
CA LYS A 100 -21.53 10.16 -8.12
C LYS A 100 -20.21 9.74 -8.79
N PRO A 101 -19.67 8.55 -8.46
CA PRO A 101 -18.46 8.05 -9.09
C PRO A 101 -18.69 7.79 -10.58
N ASP A 102 -17.71 8.16 -11.40
CA ASP A 102 -17.64 7.79 -12.81
C ASP A 102 -17.29 6.31 -12.94
N GLU A 103 -18.21 5.54 -13.51
CA GLU A 103 -18.11 4.09 -13.65
C GLU A 103 -16.88 3.67 -14.47
N ASP A 104 -16.45 4.47 -15.44
CA ASP A 104 -15.30 4.15 -16.30
C ASP A 104 -13.98 4.17 -15.52
N HIS A 105 -13.93 4.97 -14.45
CA HIS A 105 -12.76 5.08 -13.57
C HIS A 105 -12.79 4.09 -12.39
N VAL A 106 -13.90 3.37 -12.15
CA VAL A 106 -14.00 2.38 -11.07
C VAL A 106 -13.13 1.15 -11.38
N SER A 107 -11.97 1.04 -10.71
CA SER A 107 -11.00 -0.04 -10.91
C SER A 107 -10.11 -0.30 -9.69
N THR A 108 -9.82 -1.57 -9.40
CA THR A 108 -8.79 -1.98 -8.43
C THR A 108 -7.46 -2.37 -9.09
N SER A 109 -7.40 -2.38 -10.42
CA SER A 109 -6.26 -2.94 -11.15
C SER A 109 -4.94 -2.22 -10.88
N TYR A 110 -4.97 -0.90 -10.63
CA TYR A 110 -3.77 -0.13 -10.35
C TYR A 110 -3.17 -0.47 -8.98
N VAL A 111 -3.98 -0.50 -7.92
CA VAL A 111 -3.51 -0.87 -6.58
C VAL A 111 -3.09 -2.34 -6.53
N GLU A 112 -3.75 -3.23 -7.27
CA GLU A 112 -3.34 -4.63 -7.39
C GLU A 112 -1.99 -4.79 -8.09
N ARG A 113 -1.75 -4.03 -9.17
CA ARG A 113 -0.45 -3.97 -9.84
C ARG A 113 0.63 -3.45 -8.90
N GLN A 114 0.30 -2.45 -8.08
CA GLN A 114 1.24 -1.91 -7.12
C GLN A 114 1.56 -2.91 -6.00
N ASN A 115 0.55 -3.62 -5.50
CA ASN A 115 0.74 -4.69 -4.53
C ASN A 115 1.62 -5.82 -5.11
N LEU A 116 1.47 -6.17 -6.38
CA LEU A 116 2.38 -7.10 -7.04
C LEU A 116 3.81 -6.55 -7.08
N THR A 117 3.98 -5.29 -7.47
CA THR A 117 5.28 -4.63 -7.55
C THR A 117 5.99 -4.63 -6.20
N MET A 118 5.28 -4.27 -5.13
CA MET A 118 5.80 -4.31 -3.76
C MET A 118 6.32 -5.71 -3.40
N ARG A 119 5.55 -6.76 -3.70
CA ARG A 119 5.97 -8.15 -3.43
C ARG A 119 7.18 -8.59 -4.25
N MET A 120 7.30 -8.13 -5.48
CA MET A 120 8.41 -8.49 -6.37
C MET A 120 9.71 -7.76 -6.03
N GLN A 121 9.60 -6.51 -5.55
CA GLN A 121 10.77 -5.69 -5.18
C GLN A 121 11.25 -5.93 -3.75
N MET A 122 10.41 -6.53 -2.90
CA MET A 122 10.72 -6.77 -1.50
C MET A 122 10.69 -8.25 -1.15
N LYS A 123 11.87 -8.83 -0.90
CA LYS A 123 11.99 -10.25 -0.53
C LYS A 123 11.28 -10.63 0.78
N ARG A 124 10.97 -9.65 1.63
CA ARG A 124 10.20 -9.84 2.88
C ARG A 124 8.76 -10.32 2.66
N PHE A 125 8.22 -10.10 1.46
CA PHE A 125 6.89 -10.60 1.06
C PHE A 125 6.96 -11.95 0.34
N THR A 126 8.16 -12.46 0.05
CA THR A 126 8.35 -13.75 -0.60
C THR A 126 8.17 -14.88 0.42
N ARG A 127 7.31 -15.85 0.10
CA ARG A 127 7.11 -17.06 0.91
C ARG A 127 8.30 -18.02 0.72
N LEU A 128 8.54 -18.90 1.70
CA LEU A 128 9.60 -19.92 1.64
C LEU A 128 11.00 -19.32 1.44
N SER A 129 11.29 -18.23 2.16
CA SER A 129 12.59 -17.56 2.15
C SER A 129 13.04 -17.22 3.57
N ASN A 130 14.35 -17.14 3.78
CA ASN A 130 14.94 -16.70 5.06
C ASN A 130 14.92 -15.17 5.24
N ALA A 131 14.48 -14.41 4.22
CA ALA A 131 14.46 -12.95 4.23
C ALA A 131 13.23 -12.34 4.93
N PHE A 132 12.77 -12.94 6.04
CA PHE A 132 11.61 -12.46 6.79
C PHE A 132 12.01 -11.50 7.92
N SER A 133 11.07 -10.67 8.37
CA SER A 133 11.25 -9.86 9.57
C SER A 133 10.89 -10.68 10.82
N LYS A 134 11.81 -10.80 11.77
CA LYS A 134 11.55 -11.40 13.09
C LYS A 134 10.70 -10.51 13.99
N LYS A 135 10.78 -9.20 13.77
CA LYS A 135 10.09 -8.15 14.53
C LYS A 135 9.11 -7.44 13.62
N PHE A 136 7.95 -7.05 14.16
CA PHE A 136 6.91 -6.34 13.43
C PHE A 136 7.41 -4.97 12.94
N GLU A 137 8.12 -4.25 13.79
CA GLU A 137 8.66 -2.92 13.55
C GLU A 137 9.60 -2.94 12.34
N ASN A 138 10.46 -3.96 12.24
CA ASN A 138 11.37 -4.12 11.11
C ASN A 138 10.64 -4.39 9.78
N HIS A 139 9.45 -4.99 9.82
CA HIS A 139 8.62 -5.11 8.62
C HIS A 139 8.02 -3.75 8.24
N ALA A 140 7.47 -3.02 9.22
CA ALA A 140 6.92 -1.69 9.00
C ALA A 140 7.98 -0.71 8.44
N HIS A 141 9.21 -0.72 8.99
CA HIS A 141 10.32 0.07 8.47
C HIS A 141 10.66 -0.26 7.02
N MET A 142 10.61 -1.54 6.64
CA MET A 142 10.87 -1.91 5.25
C MET A 142 9.76 -1.42 4.31
N VAL A 143 8.49 -1.49 4.71
CA VAL A 143 7.37 -0.95 3.91
C VAL A 143 7.51 0.57 3.77
N ALA A 144 7.95 1.26 4.83
CA ALA A 144 8.25 2.70 4.77
C ALA A 144 9.38 3.01 3.78
N LEU A 145 10.52 2.31 3.88
CA LEU A 145 11.64 2.47 2.95
C LEU A 145 11.23 2.19 1.51
N TYR A 146 10.43 1.13 1.28
CA TYR A 146 9.90 0.83 -0.05
C TYR A 146 9.02 1.96 -0.58
N THR A 147 8.13 2.51 0.25
CA THR A 147 7.21 3.55 -0.19
C THR A 147 7.95 4.81 -0.60
N VAL A 148 8.95 5.24 0.19
CA VAL A 148 9.80 6.39 -0.17
C VAL A 148 10.56 6.08 -1.47
N TRP A 149 11.17 4.91 -1.56
CA TRP A 149 11.91 4.52 -2.77
C TRP A 149 11.02 4.47 -4.02
N ASP A 150 9.84 3.87 -3.94
CA ASP A 150 8.93 3.74 -5.08
C ASP A 150 8.36 5.09 -5.50
N ASN A 151 8.01 5.96 -4.54
CA ASN A 151 7.47 7.29 -4.83
C ASN A 151 8.53 8.27 -5.36
N PHE A 152 9.74 8.30 -4.78
CA PHE A 152 10.69 9.39 -5.02
C PHE A 152 11.90 9.00 -5.89
N VAL A 153 12.37 7.76 -5.80
CA VAL A 153 13.64 7.32 -6.43
C VAL A 153 13.39 6.53 -7.72
N LYS A 154 12.39 5.67 -7.71
CA LYS A 154 12.15 4.75 -8.82
C LYS A 154 11.47 5.46 -9.99
N LEU A 155 12.03 5.30 -11.19
CA LEU A 155 11.39 5.75 -12.42
C LEU A 155 10.17 4.88 -12.76
N HIS A 156 9.03 5.53 -12.94
CA HIS A 156 7.82 4.84 -13.40
C HIS A 156 7.79 4.79 -14.93
N LYS A 157 7.69 3.58 -15.51
CA LYS A 157 7.80 3.34 -16.96
C LYS A 157 6.83 4.20 -17.80
N LYS A 158 5.60 4.43 -17.31
CA LYS A 158 4.58 5.24 -18.01
C LYS A 158 4.95 6.73 -18.04
N HIS A 159 5.37 7.28 -16.90
CA HIS A 159 5.61 8.72 -16.75
C HIS A 159 7.03 9.14 -17.16
N ARG A 160 7.96 8.17 -17.19
CA ARG A 160 9.41 8.42 -17.36
C ARG A 160 9.99 9.38 -16.31
N MET A 161 9.33 9.47 -15.17
CA MET A 161 9.72 10.22 -13.96
C MET A 161 9.24 9.43 -12.74
N SER A 162 9.61 9.86 -11.53
CA SER A 162 9.09 9.24 -10.31
C SER A 162 7.62 9.62 -10.08
N PRO A 163 6.86 8.78 -9.37
CA PRO A 163 5.50 9.13 -8.97
C PRO A 163 5.39 10.47 -8.23
N ALA A 164 6.36 10.82 -7.40
CA ALA A 164 6.41 12.09 -6.67
C ALA A 164 6.51 13.29 -7.61
N MET A 165 7.29 13.17 -8.69
CA MET A 165 7.35 14.20 -9.73
C MET A 165 6.04 14.29 -10.51
N ALA A 166 5.46 13.15 -10.88
CA ALA A 166 4.18 13.12 -11.59
C ALA A 166 3.04 13.72 -10.75
N ALA A 167 3.10 13.59 -9.42
CA ALA A 167 2.15 14.20 -8.48
C ALA A 167 2.46 15.67 -8.14
N GLY A 168 3.59 16.22 -8.61
CA GLY A 168 4.03 17.58 -8.28
C GLY A 168 4.54 17.77 -6.85
N VAL A 169 4.83 16.68 -6.13
CA VAL A 169 5.36 16.69 -4.75
C VAL A 169 6.86 16.96 -4.73
N SER A 170 7.58 16.57 -5.79
CA SER A 170 9.02 16.78 -5.95
C SER A 170 9.32 17.35 -7.33
N ASP A 171 10.25 18.28 -7.43
CA ASP A 171 10.73 18.87 -8.68
C ASP A 171 11.86 18.06 -9.33
N ARG A 172 12.48 17.16 -8.56
CA ARG A 172 13.59 16.31 -9.01
C ARG A 172 13.39 14.84 -8.67
N LEU A 173 14.13 13.99 -9.38
CA LEU A 173 14.31 12.60 -9.03
C LEU A 173 15.23 12.50 -7.81
N TRP A 174 14.86 11.64 -6.85
CA TRP A 174 15.71 11.36 -5.71
C TRP A 174 16.66 10.20 -6.01
N SER A 175 17.73 10.12 -5.25
CA SER A 175 18.63 8.98 -5.22
C SER A 175 18.53 8.23 -3.89
N VAL A 176 19.27 7.13 -3.75
CA VAL A 176 19.30 6.37 -2.49
C VAL A 176 20.03 7.17 -1.41
N GLU A 177 20.98 8.02 -1.78
CA GLU A 177 21.69 8.93 -0.90
C GLU A 177 20.76 9.94 -0.22
N ASP A 178 19.71 10.41 -0.91
CA ASP A 178 18.69 11.27 -0.31
C ASP A 178 17.97 10.54 0.84
N ILE A 179 17.61 9.27 0.63
CA ILE A 179 16.98 8.44 1.66
C ILE A 179 17.94 8.23 2.84
N ALA A 180 19.21 7.91 2.56
CA ALA A 180 20.21 7.72 3.62
C ALA A 180 20.39 9.00 4.45
N SER A 181 20.46 10.16 3.80
CA SER A 181 20.60 11.46 4.45
C SER A 181 19.42 11.76 5.39
N LEU A 182 18.19 11.42 4.99
CA LEU A 182 17.01 11.56 5.86
C LEU A 182 17.09 10.66 7.09
N VAL A 183 17.55 9.42 6.92
CA VAL A 183 17.71 8.46 8.03
C VAL A 183 18.80 8.94 8.99
N GLU A 184 19.92 9.45 8.49
CA GLU A 184 21.00 10.01 9.31
C GLU A 184 20.53 11.24 10.08
N ALA A 185 19.83 12.17 9.43
CA ALA A 185 19.28 13.36 10.06
C ALA A 185 18.26 13.05 11.17
N ALA A 186 17.48 11.97 11.01
CA ALA A 186 16.51 11.52 12.00
C ALA A 186 17.13 10.61 13.10
N SER A 187 18.36 10.13 12.91
CA SER A 187 18.98 9.19 13.83
C SER A 187 19.49 9.91 15.09
N PRO A 188 19.22 9.39 16.30
CA PRO A 188 19.83 9.94 17.50
C PRO A 188 21.34 9.75 17.46
N VAL A 189 22.09 10.71 18.02
CA VAL A 189 23.56 10.61 18.14
C VAL A 189 23.92 9.31 18.83
N ALA A 190 24.70 8.46 18.15
CA ALA A 190 25.06 7.16 18.66
C ALA A 190 25.87 7.29 19.97
N GLY A 191 25.30 6.82 21.08
CA GLY A 191 26.01 6.69 22.35
C GLY A 191 27.03 5.55 22.33
N LYS A 192 28.00 5.57 23.26
CA LYS A 192 28.94 4.45 23.42
C LYS A 192 28.17 3.15 23.66
N ARG A 193 28.47 2.11 22.87
CA ARG A 193 27.89 0.78 23.03
C ARG A 193 28.13 0.27 24.46
N GLY A 194 27.05 -0.04 25.17
CA GLY A 194 27.13 -0.65 26.50
C GLY A 194 27.67 -2.09 26.45
N PRO A 195 28.10 -2.65 27.61
CA PRO A 195 28.64 -4.00 27.69
C PRO A 195 27.62 -5.05 27.22
N TYR A 196 28.13 -6.13 26.61
CA TYR A 196 27.32 -7.24 26.11
C TYR A 196 26.58 -7.93 27.27
N LYS A 197 25.24 -7.90 27.25
CA LYS A 197 24.42 -8.62 28.22
C LYS A 197 24.42 -10.12 27.88
N LYS A 198 25.23 -10.92 28.60
CA LYS A 198 25.07 -12.37 28.60
C LYS A 198 23.70 -12.70 29.20
N LYS A 199 22.89 -13.50 28.51
CA LYS A 199 21.72 -14.14 29.12
C LYS A 199 22.22 -15.08 30.21
N THR A 200 21.86 -14.84 31.46
CA THR A 200 22.05 -15.80 32.55
C THR A 200 21.20 -17.03 32.25
N ALA A 201 21.78 -18.23 32.31
CA ALA A 201 21.04 -19.47 32.17
C ALA A 201 19.97 -19.55 33.28
N ALA A 202 18.76 -19.97 32.90
CA ALA A 202 17.65 -20.23 33.82
C ALA A 202 17.87 -21.56 34.54
#